data_AF-A0A556N6C6-F1
#
_entry.id   AF-A0A556N6C6-F1
#
_cell.length_a   1.000
_cell.length_b   1.000
_cell.length_c   1.000
_cell.angle_alpha   90.00
_cell.angle_beta   90.00
_cell.angle_gamma   90.00
#
_symmetry.space_group_name_H-M   'P 1'
#
loop_
_entity.id
_entity.type
_entity.pdbx_description
1 polymer ?
#
loop_
_entity_poly.entity_id
_entity_poly.type
_entity_poly.pdbx_seq_one_letter_code
_entity_poly.pdbx_strand_id
1 'polypeptide(L)'
;MRFKFVFLLPAVFLAFACDDEADGEITIEKRHTSADNEKADKTISTDFNANAFSSKAEAELLKELHLCDPKATSDEDPEHPTCSPKYFRFFKLNKQTPLKDGFKLLIKAGVNGFPLRRLLIFERENDVLVKLNGFNGNLIEERPSASGYNDLVIRFPDNINQNITYYNCVFRWKDGKYEYVNCEVIDEDVPRKVKAEFIDSMGVEIKKILDRNDMIF
;
A
#
# COMPACT_ATOMS: atom_id res chain seq x y z
N MET A 1 -19.13 -7.43 99.06
CA MET A 1 -18.45 -8.70 98.72
C MET A 1 -17.42 -8.38 97.65
N ARG A 2 -16.13 -8.46 97.99
CA ARG A 2 -14.99 -8.07 97.13
C ARG A 2 -14.33 -9.33 96.60
N PHE A 3 -14.09 -9.43 95.29
CA PHE A 3 -12.92 -10.10 94.75
C PHE A 3 -12.46 -9.36 93.49
N LYS A 4 -11.28 -8.73 93.62
CA LYS A 4 -10.42 -8.31 92.52
C LYS A 4 -9.69 -9.56 92.02
N PHE A 5 -9.43 -9.68 90.73
CA PHE A 5 -8.09 -10.01 90.23
C PHE A 5 -7.96 -9.57 88.77
N VAL A 6 -6.97 -8.70 88.57
CA VAL A 6 -6.30 -8.34 87.32
C VAL A 6 -5.41 -9.52 86.92
N PHE A 7 -5.19 -9.74 85.62
CA PHE A 7 -3.92 -10.11 84.94
C PHE A 7 -4.27 -10.63 83.52
N LEU A 8 -4.03 -9.87 82.45
CA LEU A 8 -2.80 -9.76 81.63
C LEU A 8 -2.69 -10.84 80.53
N LEU A 9 -2.63 -10.35 79.28
CA LEU A 9 -2.37 -11.03 78.00
C LEU A 9 -1.13 -11.95 78.03
N PRO A 10 -1.04 -12.91 77.10
CA PRO A 10 -0.16 -12.62 75.96
C PRO A 10 -0.69 -13.06 74.59
N ALA A 11 -0.44 -12.20 73.61
CA ALA A 11 -0.43 -12.50 72.20
C ALA A 11 0.84 -13.31 71.88
N VAL A 12 0.68 -14.49 71.30
CA VAL A 12 1.80 -15.29 70.80
C VAL A 12 2.02 -14.92 69.34
N PHE A 13 3.01 -14.03 69.15
CA PHE A 13 3.74 -13.86 67.90
C PHE A 13 4.54 -15.14 67.63
N LEU A 14 4.37 -15.73 66.44
CA LEU A 14 5.35 -16.68 65.90
C LEU A 14 6.37 -15.88 65.09
N ALA A 15 7.54 -15.67 65.69
CA ALA A 15 8.75 -15.29 64.99
C ALA A 15 9.52 -16.56 64.64
N PHE A 16 9.79 -16.77 63.35
CA PHE A 16 10.98 -17.48 62.89
C PHE A 16 11.81 -16.47 62.12
N ALA A 17 13.01 -16.23 62.64
CA ALA A 17 14.05 -15.41 62.03
C ALA A 17 14.85 -16.22 61.00
N CYS A 18 15.32 -15.56 59.95
CA CYS A 18 16.73 -15.55 59.56
C CYS A 18 16.98 -14.32 58.66
N ASP A 19 17.96 -13.53 59.08
CA ASP A 19 18.69 -12.55 58.28
C ASP A 19 19.26 -13.20 57.02
N ASP A 20 19.21 -12.48 55.89
CA ASP A 20 20.43 -12.04 55.21
C ASP A 20 20.08 -10.93 54.22
N GLU A 21 20.79 -9.81 54.35
CA GLU A 21 20.83 -8.71 53.39
C GLU A 21 21.36 -9.19 52.04
N ALA A 22 20.62 -8.91 50.96
CA ALA A 22 21.20 -8.57 49.66
C ALA A 22 20.08 -8.05 48.75
N ASP A 23 20.27 -6.82 48.27
CA ASP A 23 19.46 -6.17 47.25
C ASP A 23 19.32 -7.05 46.01
N GLY A 24 18.20 -7.78 45.93
CA GLY A 24 17.79 -8.52 44.74
C GLY A 24 17.02 -7.60 43.81
N GLU A 25 17.74 -6.77 43.06
CA GLU A 25 17.21 -6.14 41.85
C GLU A 25 16.59 -7.24 40.97
N ILE A 26 15.27 -7.17 40.74
CA ILE A 26 14.58 -8.07 39.80
C ILE A 26 15.17 -7.76 38.43
N THR A 27 16.16 -8.55 38.02
CA THR A 27 16.66 -8.52 36.66
C THR A 27 15.55 -9.12 35.80
N ILE A 28 14.73 -8.24 35.23
CA ILE A 28 13.93 -8.59 34.07
C ILE A 28 14.97 -8.97 33.00
N GLU A 29 15.20 -10.27 32.80
CA GLU A 29 15.92 -10.74 31.63
C GLU A 29 15.26 -10.04 30.44
N LYS A 30 16.03 -9.20 29.76
CA LYS A 30 15.63 -8.61 28.49
C LYS A 30 15.22 -9.78 27.63
N ARG A 31 13.91 -9.95 27.47
CA ARG A 31 13.29 -10.75 26.42
C ARG A 31 14.12 -10.43 25.20
N HIS A 32 14.81 -11.44 24.67
CA HIS A 32 15.57 -11.32 23.44
C HIS A 32 14.68 -10.53 22.48
N THR A 33 15.01 -9.27 22.28
CA THR A 33 14.58 -8.51 21.13
C THR A 33 15.29 -9.23 20.00
N SER A 34 14.63 -10.28 19.50
CA SER A 34 14.73 -10.62 18.10
C SER A 34 14.61 -9.28 17.40
N ALA A 35 15.74 -8.81 16.88
CA ALA A 35 15.79 -7.76 15.91
C ALA A 35 14.95 -8.28 14.73
N ASP A 36 13.64 -8.11 14.83
CA ASP A 36 12.80 -8.03 13.66
C ASP A 36 13.42 -6.87 12.89
N ASN A 37 14.14 -7.24 11.84
CA ASN A 37 14.40 -6.37 10.72
C ASN A 37 13.02 -5.80 10.36
N GLU A 38 12.73 -4.60 10.86
CA GLU A 38 11.61 -3.78 10.46
C GLU A 38 11.82 -3.58 8.95
N LYS A 39 11.20 -4.47 8.16
CA LYS A 39 11.21 -4.37 6.71
C LYS A 39 10.61 -2.99 6.42
N ALA A 40 11.44 -2.08 5.95
CA ALA A 40 11.02 -0.75 5.54
C ALA A 40 9.70 -0.87 4.77
N ASP A 41 8.68 -0.15 5.21
CA ASP A 41 7.37 -0.14 4.56
C ASP A 41 7.56 0.31 3.11
N LYS A 42 7.33 -0.61 2.18
CA LYS A 42 7.47 -0.37 0.73
C LYS A 42 6.19 0.18 0.12
N THR A 43 5.18 0.48 0.94
CA THR A 43 3.89 0.94 0.47
C THR A 43 4.02 2.33 -0.15
N ILE A 44 3.55 2.46 -1.39
CA ILE A 44 3.46 3.73 -2.09
C ILE A 44 2.29 4.50 -1.50
N SER A 45 2.59 5.67 -0.91
CA SER A 45 1.57 6.59 -0.40
C SER A 45 0.55 6.93 -1.49
N THR A 46 -0.72 6.97 -1.11
CA THR A 46 -1.84 7.29 -1.99
C THR A 46 -2.27 8.75 -1.93
N ASP A 47 -1.56 9.59 -1.17
CA ASP A 47 -1.85 11.00 -1.02
C ASP A 47 -1.29 11.82 -2.20
N PHE A 48 -2.19 12.45 -2.94
CA PHE A 48 -1.83 13.33 -4.06
C PHE A 48 -1.42 14.73 -3.59
N ASN A 49 -1.72 15.13 -2.36
CA ASN A 49 -1.32 16.45 -1.87
C ASN A 49 0.18 16.55 -1.58
N ALA A 50 0.82 15.41 -1.30
CA ALA A 50 2.27 15.31 -1.15
C ALA A 50 3.03 15.12 -2.48
N ASN A 51 2.32 15.12 -3.61
CA ASN A 51 2.90 14.87 -4.92
C ASN A 51 3.50 16.14 -5.53
N ALA A 52 4.61 16.00 -6.24
CA ALA A 52 5.28 17.08 -6.93
C ALA A 52 5.83 16.59 -8.27
N PHE A 53 5.87 17.48 -9.27
CA PHE A 53 6.63 17.23 -10.48
C PHE A 53 8.10 17.57 -10.26
N SER A 54 8.96 16.73 -10.79
CA SER A 54 10.41 16.92 -10.75
C SER A 54 10.89 17.90 -11.82
N SER A 55 10.10 18.08 -12.90
CA SER A 55 10.45 18.95 -14.01
C SER A 55 9.22 19.45 -14.77
N LYS A 56 9.45 20.16 -15.88
CA LYS A 56 8.38 20.54 -16.83
C LYS A 56 7.92 19.36 -17.70
N ALA A 57 8.73 18.30 -17.81
CA ALA A 57 8.44 17.17 -18.69
C ALA A 57 7.12 16.48 -18.34
N GLU A 58 6.82 16.31 -17.05
CA GLU A 58 5.55 15.74 -16.58
C GLU A 58 4.34 16.50 -17.13
N ALA A 59 4.35 17.84 -17.05
CA ALA A 59 3.26 18.66 -17.54
C ALA A 59 3.11 18.59 -19.07
N GLU A 60 4.23 18.54 -19.81
CA GLU A 60 4.19 18.37 -21.28
C GLU A 60 3.67 16.99 -21.69
N LEU A 61 4.02 15.93 -20.95
CA LEU A 61 3.50 14.58 -21.17
C LEU A 61 1.98 14.52 -20.95
N LEU A 62 1.45 15.21 -19.93
CA LEU A 62 0.01 15.28 -19.72
C LEU A 62 -0.73 16.00 -20.85
N LYS A 63 -0.12 17.04 -21.43
CA LYS A 63 -0.66 17.75 -22.61
C LYS A 63 -0.61 16.87 -23.87
N GLU A 64 0.50 16.18 -24.10
CA GLU A 64 0.67 15.23 -25.21
C GLU A 64 -0.39 14.12 -25.16
N LEU A 65 -0.68 13.61 -23.97
CA LEU A 65 -1.72 12.59 -23.74
C LEU A 65 -3.15 13.16 -23.70
N HIS A 66 -3.33 14.48 -23.82
CA HIS A 66 -4.62 15.17 -23.69
C HIS A 66 -5.37 14.83 -22.38
N LEU A 67 -4.63 14.66 -21.27
CA LEU A 67 -5.20 14.31 -19.97
C LEU A 67 -5.50 15.52 -19.08
N CYS A 68 -4.99 16.70 -19.43
CA CYS A 68 -5.18 17.95 -18.73
C CYS A 68 -5.57 19.08 -19.70
N ASP A 69 -6.20 20.12 -19.16
CA ASP A 69 -6.45 21.37 -19.87
C ASP A 69 -5.31 22.36 -19.60
N PRO A 70 -4.50 22.72 -20.62
CA PRO A 70 -3.43 23.71 -20.46
C PRO A 70 -3.93 25.14 -20.20
N LYS A 71 -5.24 25.40 -20.38
CA LYS A 71 -5.89 26.69 -20.11
C LYS A 71 -6.62 26.73 -18.77
N ALA A 72 -6.74 25.60 -18.08
CA ALA A 72 -7.40 25.58 -16.78
C ALA A 72 -6.64 26.48 -15.80
N THR A 73 -7.39 27.31 -15.08
CA THR A 73 -6.85 28.29 -14.12
C THR A 73 -7.04 27.86 -12.67
N SER A 74 -7.70 26.72 -12.43
CA SER A 74 -8.02 26.22 -11.09
C SER A 74 -7.70 24.73 -10.95
N ASP A 75 -7.04 24.38 -9.85
CA ASP A 75 -6.74 23.00 -9.47
C ASP A 75 -7.92 22.31 -8.77
N GLU A 76 -9.12 22.89 -8.80
CA GLU A 76 -10.32 22.39 -8.11
C GLU A 76 -11.36 21.74 -9.04
N ASP A 77 -11.15 21.83 -10.36
CA ASP A 77 -12.04 21.25 -11.36
C ASP A 77 -11.46 19.92 -11.89
N PRO A 78 -11.97 18.76 -11.43
CA PRO A 78 -11.51 17.47 -11.92
C PRO A 78 -12.05 17.11 -13.32
N GLU A 79 -13.07 17.81 -13.84
CA GLU A 79 -13.55 17.63 -15.22
C GLU A 79 -12.66 18.37 -16.22
N HIS A 80 -12.04 19.48 -15.79
CA HIS A 80 -11.04 20.23 -16.53
C HIS A 80 -9.72 20.35 -15.75
N PRO A 81 -9.02 19.23 -15.51
CA PRO A 81 -7.88 19.20 -14.61
C PRO A 81 -6.70 19.98 -15.19
N THR A 82 -6.02 20.75 -14.36
CA THR A 82 -4.76 21.41 -14.73
C THR A 82 -3.64 20.40 -14.96
N CYS A 83 -2.63 20.81 -15.73
CA CYS A 83 -1.42 20.01 -15.99
C CYS A 83 -0.45 20.07 -14.79
N SER A 84 -0.94 19.72 -13.59
CA SER A 84 -0.26 19.86 -12.30
C SER A 84 -0.22 18.53 -11.54
N PRO A 85 0.64 18.37 -10.51
CA PRO A 85 0.71 17.15 -9.71
C PRO A 85 -0.54 16.87 -8.86
N LYS A 86 -1.51 17.79 -8.81
CA LYS A 86 -2.73 17.68 -8.00
C LYS A 86 -3.55 16.42 -8.29
N TYR A 87 -3.59 16.02 -9.56
CA TYR A 87 -4.41 14.92 -10.07
C TYR A 87 -3.61 13.77 -10.65
N PHE A 88 -2.30 13.97 -10.87
CA PHE A 88 -1.46 13.10 -11.68
C PHE A 88 -0.14 12.81 -10.99
N ARG A 89 0.22 11.53 -10.85
CA ARG A 89 1.50 11.11 -10.29
C ARG A 89 2.26 10.20 -11.24
N PHE A 90 3.47 10.61 -11.57
CA PHE A 90 4.37 9.86 -12.45
C PHE A 90 5.28 8.94 -11.65
N PHE A 91 5.55 7.77 -12.22
CA PHE A 91 6.59 6.83 -11.79
C PHE A 91 7.41 6.45 -13.02
N LYS A 92 8.72 6.19 -12.83
CA LYS A 92 9.56 5.70 -13.92
C LYS A 92 9.09 4.32 -14.37
N LEU A 93 9.11 4.05 -15.68
CA LEU A 93 8.79 2.72 -16.20
C LEU A 93 9.76 1.65 -15.65
N ASN A 94 11.05 1.92 -15.76
CA ASN A 94 12.17 1.16 -15.19
C ASN A 94 13.33 2.12 -14.83
N LYS A 95 14.50 1.60 -14.43
CA LYS A 95 15.63 2.45 -14.01
C LYS A 95 16.33 3.18 -15.16
N GLN A 96 16.28 2.62 -16.37
CA GLN A 96 17.06 3.02 -17.53
C GLN A 96 16.29 3.91 -18.50
N THR A 97 14.98 3.69 -18.64
CA THR A 97 14.11 4.43 -19.56
C THR A 97 13.90 5.86 -19.06
N PRO A 98 14.24 6.88 -19.87
CA PRO A 98 13.94 8.28 -19.56
C PRO A 98 12.43 8.51 -19.45
N LEU A 99 12.01 9.44 -18.59
CA LEU A 99 10.58 9.73 -18.37
C LEU A 99 9.83 10.06 -19.67
N LYS A 100 10.45 10.80 -20.59
CA LYS A 100 9.85 11.17 -21.89
C LYS A 100 9.58 9.98 -22.82
N ASP A 101 10.27 8.86 -22.59
CA ASP A 101 10.26 7.67 -23.45
C ASP A 101 9.47 6.53 -22.80
N GLY A 102 9.18 6.58 -21.49
CA GLY A 102 8.33 5.59 -20.84
C GLY A 102 8.09 5.85 -19.35
N PHE A 103 6.86 5.65 -18.92
CA PHE A 103 6.42 5.94 -17.55
C PHE A 103 5.16 5.18 -17.15
N LYS A 104 4.90 5.17 -15.84
CA LYS A 104 3.61 4.79 -15.25
C LYS A 104 2.96 6.06 -14.71
N LEU A 105 1.69 6.27 -15.00
CA LEU A 105 0.91 7.44 -14.61
C LEU A 105 -0.30 7.01 -13.78
N LEU A 106 -0.30 7.38 -12.49
CA LEU A 106 -1.45 7.23 -11.62
C LEU A 106 -2.30 8.50 -11.65
N ILE A 107 -3.57 8.33 -11.96
CA ILE A 107 -4.58 9.39 -12.07
C ILE A 107 -5.53 9.26 -10.88
N LYS A 108 -5.80 10.38 -10.20
CA LYS A 108 -6.73 10.44 -9.07
C LYS A 108 -8.16 10.08 -9.51
N ALA A 109 -8.94 9.48 -8.63
CA ALA A 109 -10.36 9.22 -8.85
C ALA A 109 -11.14 10.52 -9.04
N GLY A 110 -12.19 10.47 -9.88
CA GLY A 110 -13.05 11.59 -10.27
C GLY A 110 -12.53 12.41 -11.45
N VAL A 111 -11.25 12.27 -11.81
CA VAL A 111 -10.62 13.08 -12.87
C VAL A 111 -11.11 12.63 -14.25
N ASN A 112 -11.49 13.59 -15.08
CA ASN A 112 -12.07 13.38 -16.41
C ASN A 112 -13.31 12.47 -16.38
N GLY A 113 -14.10 12.51 -15.30
CA GLY A 113 -15.32 11.72 -15.14
C GLY A 113 -15.12 10.25 -14.77
N PHE A 114 -13.88 9.81 -14.50
CA PHE A 114 -13.61 8.41 -14.14
C PHE A 114 -13.75 8.18 -12.63
N PRO A 115 -14.65 7.28 -12.17
CA PRO A 115 -14.97 7.13 -10.75
C PRO A 115 -13.84 6.48 -9.95
N LEU A 116 -13.01 5.67 -10.60
CA LEU A 116 -11.89 4.97 -9.98
C LEU A 116 -10.55 5.62 -10.33
N ARG A 117 -9.54 5.41 -9.47
CA ARG A 117 -8.16 5.73 -9.83
C ARG A 117 -7.73 4.88 -11.02
N ARG A 118 -6.89 5.46 -11.87
CA ARG A 118 -6.36 4.76 -13.05
C ARG A 118 -4.85 4.76 -13.03
N LEU A 119 -4.24 3.60 -13.19
CA LEU A 119 -2.82 3.47 -13.50
C LEU A 119 -2.68 3.19 -14.99
N LEU A 120 -2.03 4.07 -15.73
CA LEU A 120 -1.73 3.90 -17.15
C LEU A 120 -0.24 3.73 -17.33
N ILE A 121 0.17 2.86 -18.25
CA ILE A 121 1.58 2.56 -18.51
C ILE A 121 1.86 2.84 -19.97
N PHE A 122 2.88 3.64 -20.24
CA PHE A 122 3.25 4.07 -21.57
C PHE A 122 4.73 3.80 -21.86
N GLU A 123 5.01 3.51 -23.12
CA GLU A 123 6.36 3.49 -23.69
C GLU A 123 6.30 4.12 -25.09
N ARG A 124 7.36 4.82 -25.48
CA ARG A 124 7.43 5.53 -26.75
C ARG A 124 7.96 4.59 -27.83
N GLU A 125 7.17 4.44 -28.88
CA GLU A 125 7.54 3.69 -30.08
C GLU A 125 7.39 4.60 -31.30
N ASN A 126 8.46 4.72 -32.11
CA ASN A 126 8.48 5.57 -33.30
C ASN A 126 7.94 7.00 -33.04
N ASP A 127 8.47 7.63 -31.99
CA ASP A 127 8.11 8.97 -31.53
C ASP A 127 6.68 9.14 -30.98
N VAL A 128 5.89 8.07 -30.82
CA VAL A 128 4.53 8.11 -30.28
C VAL A 128 4.45 7.39 -28.94
N LEU A 129 3.76 7.96 -27.95
CA LEU A 129 3.46 7.27 -26.69
C LEU A 129 2.39 6.20 -26.90
N VAL A 130 2.77 4.94 -26.78
CA VAL A 130 1.88 3.78 -26.87
C VAL A 130 1.49 3.34 -25.46
N LYS A 131 0.19 3.15 -25.22
CA LYS A 131 -0.32 2.61 -23.95
C LYS A 131 -0.11 1.10 -23.93
N LEU A 132 0.72 0.62 -23.00
CA LEU A 132 1.04 -0.80 -22.82
C LEU A 132 0.04 -1.52 -21.92
N ASN A 133 -0.41 -0.84 -20.86
CA ASN A 133 -1.40 -1.33 -19.90
C ASN A 133 -2.23 -0.18 -19.33
N GLY A 134 -3.46 -0.49 -18.94
CA GLY A 134 -4.32 0.31 -18.09
C GLY A 134 -4.90 -0.53 -16.95
N PHE A 135 -5.04 0.10 -15.78
CA PHE A 135 -5.65 -0.53 -14.61
C PHE A 135 -6.59 0.45 -13.93
N ASN A 136 -7.83 0.03 -13.64
CA ASN A 136 -8.74 0.76 -12.76
C ASN A 136 -8.44 0.40 -11.29
N GLY A 137 -7.24 0.75 -10.85
CA GLY A 137 -6.71 0.38 -9.55
C GLY A 137 -5.59 1.30 -9.10
N ASN A 138 -5.11 1.07 -7.88
CA ASN A 138 -4.09 1.89 -7.27
C ASN A 138 -2.77 1.11 -7.15
N LEU A 139 -1.68 1.66 -7.68
CA LEU A 139 -0.33 1.13 -7.45
C LEU A 139 0.04 1.31 -5.96
N ILE A 140 0.25 0.20 -5.24
CA ILE A 140 0.57 0.23 -3.81
C ILE A 140 1.99 -0.24 -3.49
N GLU A 141 2.65 -0.97 -4.39
CA GLU A 141 4.02 -1.45 -4.18
C GLU A 141 4.71 -1.67 -5.53
N GLU A 142 6.02 -1.44 -5.58
CA GLU A 142 6.89 -1.87 -6.67
C GLU A 142 7.99 -2.80 -6.13
N ARG A 143 8.12 -3.98 -6.71
CA ARG A 143 9.06 -5.02 -6.27
C ARG A 143 10.16 -5.19 -7.31
N PRO A 144 11.45 -5.07 -6.96
CA PRO A 144 12.54 -5.30 -7.89
C PRO A 144 12.44 -6.67 -8.56
N SER A 145 12.65 -6.71 -9.88
CA SER A 145 12.62 -7.92 -10.69
C SER A 145 13.88 -8.02 -11.55
N ALA A 146 14.24 -9.24 -11.94
CA ALA A 146 15.41 -9.51 -12.77
C ALA A 146 15.27 -8.97 -14.21
N SER A 147 14.04 -8.72 -14.67
CA SER A 147 13.77 -8.16 -16.00
C SER A 147 14.22 -6.69 -16.16
N GLY A 148 14.57 -6.01 -15.07
CA GLY A 148 14.81 -4.56 -15.04
C GLY A 148 13.53 -3.73 -14.84
N TYR A 149 12.35 -4.33 -15.02
CA TYR A 149 11.05 -3.73 -14.74
C TYR A 149 10.52 -4.28 -13.42
N ASN A 150 10.21 -3.41 -12.46
CA ASN A 150 9.68 -3.87 -11.16
C ASN A 150 8.34 -4.60 -11.35
N ASP A 151 8.12 -5.70 -10.63
CA ASP A 151 6.79 -6.28 -10.48
C ASP A 151 5.89 -5.25 -9.77
N LEU A 152 4.64 -5.11 -10.21
CA LEU A 152 3.69 -4.14 -9.67
C LEU A 152 2.69 -4.84 -8.76
N VAL A 153 2.41 -4.25 -7.61
CA VAL A 153 1.26 -4.65 -6.79
C VAL A 153 0.19 -3.58 -6.90
N ILE A 154 -0.95 -3.96 -7.46
CA ILE A 154 -2.06 -3.07 -7.73
C ILE A 154 -3.25 -3.49 -6.86
N ARG A 155 -3.81 -2.52 -6.14
CA ARG A 155 -5.02 -2.67 -5.32
C ARG A 155 -6.25 -2.28 -6.12
N PHE A 156 -7.15 -3.23 -6.34
CA PHE A 156 -8.41 -3.02 -7.04
C PHE A 156 -9.57 -2.96 -6.05
N PRO A 157 -10.43 -1.92 -6.10
CA PRO A 157 -11.68 -1.90 -5.37
C PRO A 157 -12.75 -2.68 -6.15
N ASP A 158 -13.46 -3.59 -5.48
CA ASP A 158 -14.65 -4.26 -5.99
C ASP A 158 -15.83 -4.02 -5.05
N ASN A 159 -16.98 -3.68 -5.62
CA ASN A 159 -18.19 -3.39 -4.84
C ASN A 159 -19.12 -4.60 -4.90
N ILE A 160 -19.13 -5.37 -3.82
CA ILE A 160 -19.96 -6.57 -3.67
C ILE A 160 -21.06 -6.23 -2.68
N ASN A 161 -22.30 -6.09 -3.18
CA ASN A 161 -23.48 -5.79 -2.35
C ASN A 161 -23.30 -4.57 -1.44
N GLN A 162 -22.75 -3.47 -1.98
CA GLN A 162 -22.45 -2.22 -1.25
C GLN A 162 -21.28 -2.29 -0.27
N ASN A 163 -20.61 -3.44 -0.16
CA ASN A 163 -19.38 -3.58 0.61
C ASN A 163 -18.17 -3.55 -0.33
N ILE A 164 -17.17 -2.73 0.01
CA ILE A 164 -15.96 -2.63 -0.80
C ILE A 164 -15.00 -3.73 -0.35
N THR A 165 -14.71 -4.66 -1.26
CA THR A 165 -13.60 -5.61 -1.13
C THR A 165 -12.41 -5.08 -1.92
N TYR A 166 -11.20 -5.25 -1.40
CA TYR A 166 -9.99 -4.94 -2.16
C TYR A 166 -9.16 -6.17 -2.47
N TYR A 167 -8.66 -6.23 -3.71
CA TYR A 167 -7.73 -7.25 -4.16
C TYR A 167 -6.36 -6.62 -4.42
N ASN A 168 -5.31 -7.09 -3.73
CA ASN A 168 -3.94 -6.72 -4.07
C ASN A 168 -3.35 -7.78 -4.98
N CYS A 169 -3.14 -7.43 -6.24
CA CYS A 169 -2.69 -8.36 -7.26
C CYS A 169 -1.35 -7.97 -7.85
N VAL A 170 -0.53 -8.99 -8.12
CA VAL A 170 0.81 -8.87 -8.65
C VAL A 170 0.76 -8.97 -10.17
N PHE A 171 1.46 -8.05 -10.82
CA PHE A 171 1.69 -8.05 -12.25
C PHE A 171 3.17 -8.04 -12.54
N ARG A 172 3.59 -8.86 -13.50
CA ARG A 172 4.99 -9.02 -13.88
C ARG A 172 5.19 -8.60 -15.33
N TRP A 173 6.30 -7.93 -15.58
CA TRP A 173 6.68 -7.57 -16.94
C TRP A 173 7.01 -8.80 -17.77
N LYS A 174 6.35 -8.94 -18.92
CA LYS A 174 6.58 -9.99 -19.91
C LYS A 174 6.13 -9.51 -21.28
N ASP A 175 6.97 -9.75 -22.29
CA ASP A 175 6.67 -9.48 -23.70
C ASP A 175 6.16 -8.05 -23.98
N GLY A 176 6.83 -7.05 -23.38
CA GLY A 176 6.54 -5.63 -23.60
C GLY A 176 5.37 -5.06 -22.80
N LYS A 177 4.80 -5.82 -21.86
CA LYS A 177 3.69 -5.35 -21.00
C LYS A 177 3.69 -6.04 -19.64
N TYR A 178 2.84 -5.58 -18.74
CA TYR A 178 2.56 -6.24 -17.47
C TYR A 178 1.48 -7.31 -17.62
N GLU A 179 1.78 -8.53 -17.21
CA GLU A 179 0.86 -9.66 -17.18
C GLU A 179 0.44 -10.00 -15.74
N TYR A 180 -0.83 -10.38 -15.56
CA TYR A 180 -1.36 -10.83 -14.28
C TYR A 180 -0.64 -12.10 -13.79
N VAL A 181 -0.24 -12.12 -12.52
CA VAL A 181 0.36 -13.30 -11.87
C VAL A 181 -0.65 -13.95 -10.93
N ASN A 182 -1.04 -13.24 -9.87
CA ASN A 182 -1.92 -13.72 -8.81
C ASN A 182 -2.40 -12.55 -7.93
N CYS A 183 -3.32 -12.83 -6.99
CA CYS A 183 -3.65 -11.89 -5.91
C CYS A 183 -3.23 -12.46 -4.56
N GLU A 184 -2.52 -11.64 -3.79
CA GLU A 184 -1.88 -12.07 -2.54
C GLU A 184 -2.67 -11.64 -1.31
N VAL A 185 -3.54 -10.63 -1.44
CA VAL A 185 -4.35 -10.11 -0.33
C VAL A 185 -5.78 -9.90 -0.80
N ILE A 186 -6.72 -10.32 0.04
CA ILE A 186 -8.14 -9.98 -0.04
C ILE A 186 -8.46 -9.21 1.24
N ASP A 187 -9.05 -8.03 1.08
CA ASP A 187 -9.36 -7.12 2.17
C ASP A 187 -10.85 -6.81 2.15
N GLU A 188 -11.57 -7.50 3.04
CA GLU A 188 -12.98 -7.33 3.36
C GLU A 188 -13.01 -6.77 4.79
N ASP A 189 -12.77 -5.46 4.93
CA ASP A 189 -12.55 -4.72 6.18
C ASP A 189 -11.19 -4.97 6.88
N VAL A 190 -10.65 -6.19 6.79
CA VAL A 190 -9.33 -6.53 7.34
C VAL A 190 -8.47 -7.20 6.25
N PRO A 191 -7.26 -6.68 5.97
CA PRO A 191 -6.37 -7.28 4.98
C PRO A 191 -5.96 -8.71 5.39
N ARG A 192 -6.32 -9.69 4.57
CA ARG A 192 -5.94 -11.10 4.76
C ARG A 192 -5.12 -11.59 3.59
N LYS A 193 -3.95 -12.18 3.89
CA LYS A 193 -3.16 -12.86 2.87
C LYS A 193 -3.89 -14.11 2.40
N VAL A 194 -3.91 -14.31 1.08
CA VAL A 194 -4.37 -15.56 0.49
C VAL A 194 -3.39 -16.65 0.91
N LYS A 195 -3.89 -17.77 1.44
CA LYS A 195 -3.04 -18.88 1.85
C LYS A 195 -2.36 -19.50 0.62
N ALA A 196 -1.15 -20.00 0.79
CA ALA A 196 -0.33 -20.51 -0.31
C ALA A 196 -1.04 -21.63 -1.08
N GLU A 197 -1.74 -22.52 -0.37
CA GLU A 197 -2.50 -23.63 -0.96
C GLU A 197 -3.70 -23.20 -1.82
N PHE A 198 -4.15 -21.95 -1.71
CA PHE A 198 -5.30 -21.42 -2.45
C PHE A 198 -4.91 -20.34 -3.47
N ILE A 199 -3.63 -19.96 -3.56
CA ILE A 199 -3.22 -18.78 -4.32
C ILE A 199 -3.49 -18.92 -5.82
N ASP A 200 -3.28 -20.11 -6.37
CA ASP A 200 -3.50 -20.39 -7.80
C ASP A 200 -5.00 -20.44 -8.12
N SER A 201 -5.79 -21.17 -7.32
CA SER A 201 -7.23 -21.30 -7.54
C SER A 201 -7.96 -19.96 -7.34
N MET A 202 -7.61 -19.21 -6.28
CA MET A 202 -8.17 -17.89 -6.03
C MET A 202 -7.71 -16.88 -7.07
N GLY A 203 -6.46 -16.98 -7.56
CA GLY A 203 -5.95 -16.12 -8.61
C GLY A 203 -6.79 -16.20 -9.88
N VAL A 204 -7.18 -17.40 -10.30
CA VAL A 204 -8.05 -17.59 -11.48
C VAL A 204 -9.43 -16.94 -11.27
N GLU A 205 -10.06 -17.14 -10.12
CA GLU A 205 -11.40 -16.58 -9.86
C GLU A 205 -11.37 -15.05 -9.72
N ILE A 206 -10.36 -14.50 -9.02
CA ILE A 206 -10.21 -13.05 -8.91
C ILE A 206 -9.91 -12.44 -10.28
N LYS A 207 -9.07 -13.07 -11.11
CA LYS A 207 -8.82 -12.57 -12.46
C LYS A 207 -10.11 -12.44 -13.27
N LYS A 208 -11.04 -13.43 -13.19
CA LYS A 208 -12.35 -13.33 -13.85
C LYS A 208 -13.16 -12.13 -13.35
N ILE A 209 -13.09 -11.80 -12.06
CA ILE A 209 -13.73 -10.60 -11.49
C ILE A 209 -13.10 -9.34 -12.09
N LEU A 210 -11.76 -9.26 -12.09
CA LEU A 210 -11.04 -8.11 -12.65
C LEU A 210 -11.35 -7.90 -14.13
N ASP A 211 -11.35 -8.97 -14.93
CA ASP A 211 -11.66 -8.90 -16.37
C ASP A 211 -13.13 -8.47 -16.60
N ARG A 212 -14.07 -9.06 -15.85
CA ARG A 212 -15.52 -8.74 -15.97
C ARG A 212 -15.84 -7.29 -15.59
N ASN A 213 -15.08 -6.73 -14.65
CA ASN A 213 -15.28 -5.36 -14.16
C ASN A 213 -14.39 -4.34 -14.88
N ASP A 214 -13.80 -4.71 -16.02
CA ASP A 214 -12.90 -3.88 -16.82
C ASP A 214 -11.76 -3.26 -15.99
N MET A 215 -11.24 -4.01 -15.03
CA MET A 215 -10.19 -3.52 -14.12
C MET A 215 -8.80 -3.50 -14.77
N ILE A 216 -8.61 -4.24 -15.86
CA ILE A 216 -7.36 -4.40 -16.61
C ILE A 216 -7.67 -4.20 -18.11
N PHE A 217 -6.97 -3.29 -18.79
CA PHE A 217 -7.25 -2.90 -20.19
C PHE A 217 -6.04 -2.25 -20.90
#